data_AF-A0A917PAS2-F1
#
_entry.id   AF-A0A917PAS2-F1
#
_cell.length_a   1.000
_cell.length_b   1.000
_cell.length_c   1.000
_cell.angle_alpha   90.00
_cell.angle_beta   90.00
_cell.angle_gamma   90.00
#
_symmetry.space_group_name_H-M   'P 1'
#
loop_
_entity.id
_entity.type
_entity.pdbx_description
1 polymer ?
#
loop_
_entity_poly.entity_id
_entity_poly.type
_entity_poly.pdbx_seq_one_letter_code
_entity_poly.pdbx_strand_id
1 'polypeptide(L)'
;MNPSYHAQGSRDVPEGEPELTQWQDRKAIGDMHERRVAAALRARGWTVQPCGQGTYPPAVREALRRTRSALRHFPDLIAARGADLITIDAKDRMPSTDSDRYAVSRDTVTAGLFFTAAHAPTPLYYVFGDLKVLTPAEVAHYSAHALRHRSGAFHLVRAEQAHRFDDVFGSAGAAAAA
;
A
#
# COMPACT_ATOMS: atom_id res chain seq x y z
N MET A 1 28.24 37.82 47.88
CA MET A 1 28.80 36.77 47.00
C MET A 1 28.10 35.46 47.33
N ASN A 2 27.37 34.90 46.39
CA ASN A 2 26.68 33.61 46.53
C ASN A 2 26.80 32.90 45.17
N PRO A 3 27.18 31.62 45.15
CA PRO A 3 26.60 30.68 44.17
C PRO A 3 26.18 29.39 44.90
N SER A 4 24.90 29.00 44.87
CA SER A 4 24.15 28.35 43.77
C SER A 4 24.21 26.81 43.84
N TYR A 5 23.12 26.25 44.38
CA TYR A 5 22.37 25.06 43.98
C TYR A 5 23.11 23.95 43.18
N HIS A 6 23.27 22.78 43.81
CA HIS A 6 23.38 21.49 43.13
C HIS A 6 22.01 20.81 43.08
N ALA A 7 21.51 20.56 41.87
CA ALA A 7 20.39 19.66 41.63
C ALA A 7 20.70 18.72 40.46
N GLN A 8 20.70 17.42 40.80
CA GLN A 8 19.98 16.33 40.14
C GLN A 8 20.29 15.95 38.68
N GLY A 9 20.58 14.66 38.53
CA GLY A 9 19.74 13.79 37.71
C GLY A 9 20.25 13.49 36.31
N SER A 10 21.26 12.64 36.22
CA SER A 10 21.54 11.89 34.99
C SER A 10 20.34 10.96 34.72
N ARG A 11 19.51 11.33 33.74
CA ARG A 11 18.58 10.39 33.10
C ARG A 11 19.20 9.99 31.77
N ASP A 12 19.68 8.76 31.73
CA ASP A 12 19.88 8.03 30.49
C ASP A 12 18.55 8.02 29.73
N VAL A 13 18.53 8.61 28.53
CA VAL A 13 17.48 8.40 27.54
C VAL A 13 18.05 7.43 26.51
N PRO A 14 17.52 6.21 26.36
CA PRO A 14 17.94 5.34 25.27
C PRO A 14 17.33 5.86 23.96
N GLU A 15 18.15 6.53 23.15
CA GLU A 15 17.86 6.84 21.75
C GLU A 15 17.91 5.53 20.92
N GLY A 16 16.75 4.93 20.65
CA GLY A 16 16.68 3.75 19.78
C GLY A 16 15.31 3.07 19.65
N GLU A 17 14.34 3.38 20.51
CA GLU A 17 13.07 2.63 20.56
C GLU A 17 11.89 3.17 19.70
N PRO A 18 11.70 4.48 19.42
CA PRO A 18 10.45 4.93 18.80
C PRO A 18 10.29 4.57 17.31
N GLU A 19 11.40 4.46 16.57
CA GLU A 19 11.37 4.18 15.12
C GLU A 19 11.08 2.70 14.81
N LEU A 20 11.58 1.79 15.66
CA LEU A 20 11.34 0.35 15.55
C LEU A 20 9.89 0.01 15.86
N THR A 21 9.31 0.59 16.92
CA THR A 21 7.90 0.41 17.27
C THR A 21 6.99 0.96 16.16
N GLN A 22 7.30 2.14 15.62
CA GLN A 22 6.54 2.73 14.52
C GLN A 22 6.62 1.91 13.22
N TRP A 23 7.75 1.28 12.92
CA TRP A 23 7.85 0.37 11.76
C TRP A 23 7.08 -0.93 11.97
N GLN A 24 7.19 -1.54 13.16
CA GLN A 24 6.47 -2.76 13.51
C GLN A 24 4.95 -2.54 13.46
N ASP A 25 4.48 -1.41 13.96
CA ASP A 25 3.07 -1.02 13.90
C ASP A 25 2.62 -0.85 12.44
N ARG A 26 3.34 -0.04 11.65
CA ARG A 26 3.01 0.17 10.22
C ARG A 26 2.98 -1.15 9.45
N LYS A 27 3.87 -2.08 9.77
CA LYS A 27 3.90 -3.40 9.14
C LYS A 27 2.69 -4.25 9.55
N ALA A 28 2.38 -4.34 10.84
CA ALA A 28 1.23 -5.11 11.33
C ALA A 28 -0.09 -4.65 10.69
N ILE A 29 -0.20 -3.34 10.48
CA ILE A 29 -1.32 -2.67 9.82
C ILE A 29 -1.36 -3.00 8.32
N GLY A 30 -0.23 -2.93 7.62
CA GLY A 30 -0.12 -3.37 6.22
C GLY A 30 -0.52 -4.84 6.05
N ASP A 31 0.04 -5.73 6.87
CA ASP A 31 -0.25 -7.16 6.85
C ASP A 31 -1.74 -7.44 7.13
N MET A 32 -2.36 -6.67 8.05
CA MET A 32 -3.79 -6.77 8.33
C MET A 32 -4.65 -6.34 7.13
N HIS A 33 -4.25 -5.27 6.45
CA HIS A 33 -4.96 -4.79 5.27
C HIS A 33 -4.85 -5.76 4.10
N GLU A 34 -3.65 -6.29 3.82
CA GLU A 34 -3.47 -7.35 2.81
C GLU A 34 -4.40 -8.54 3.08
N ARG A 35 -4.49 -9.00 4.34
CA ARG A 35 -5.42 -10.07 4.72
C ARG A 35 -6.88 -9.68 4.50
N ARG A 36 -7.26 -8.45 4.82
CA ARG A 36 -8.62 -7.93 4.61
C ARG A 36 -8.99 -7.88 3.13
N VAL A 37 -8.08 -7.39 2.28
CA VAL A 37 -8.28 -7.36 0.82
C VAL A 37 -8.40 -8.78 0.26
N ALA A 38 -7.52 -9.69 0.68
CA ALA A 38 -7.59 -11.09 0.25
C ALA A 38 -8.91 -11.76 0.67
N ALA A 39 -9.39 -11.51 1.89
CA ALA A 39 -10.69 -12.00 2.35
C ALA A 39 -11.85 -11.41 1.53
N ALA A 40 -11.82 -10.10 1.24
CA ALA A 40 -12.84 -9.43 0.44
C ALA A 40 -12.92 -9.98 -0.99
N LEU A 41 -11.78 -10.24 -1.63
CA LEU A 41 -11.72 -10.90 -2.94
C LEU A 41 -12.28 -12.33 -2.87
N ARG A 42 -11.88 -13.13 -1.87
CA ARG A 42 -12.39 -14.50 -1.71
C ARG A 42 -13.92 -14.54 -1.54
N ALA A 43 -14.48 -13.59 -0.80
CA ALA A 43 -15.93 -13.46 -0.64
C ALA A 43 -16.69 -13.15 -1.97
N ARG A 44 -15.96 -12.73 -3.01
CA ARG A 44 -16.45 -12.42 -4.37
C ARG A 44 -16.07 -13.50 -5.40
N GLY A 45 -15.67 -14.67 -4.93
CA GLY A 45 -15.36 -15.83 -5.76
C GLY A 45 -13.96 -15.83 -6.39
N TRP A 46 -13.06 -14.96 -5.92
CA TRP A 46 -11.67 -14.97 -6.39
C TRP A 46 -10.84 -15.98 -5.61
N THR A 47 -10.03 -16.77 -6.32
CA THR A 47 -8.91 -17.49 -5.72
C THR A 47 -7.75 -16.52 -5.56
N VAL A 48 -7.24 -16.36 -4.33
CA VAL A 48 -6.25 -15.33 -4.00
C VAL A 48 -5.00 -15.96 -3.37
N GLN A 49 -3.85 -15.61 -3.93
CA GLN A 49 -2.54 -16.02 -3.45
C GLN A 49 -1.72 -14.79 -3.04
N PRO A 50 -1.14 -14.76 -1.83
CA PRO A 50 -0.12 -13.77 -1.47
C PRO A 50 1.09 -13.90 -2.39
N CYS A 51 1.56 -12.77 -2.89
CA CYS A 51 2.81 -12.65 -3.63
C CYS A 51 3.58 -11.41 -3.16
N GLY A 52 4.76 -11.17 -3.73
CA GLY A 52 5.53 -9.96 -3.39
C GLY A 52 6.32 -10.05 -2.09
N GLN A 53 6.78 -8.89 -1.62
CA GLN A 53 7.86 -8.81 -0.63
C GLN A 53 7.53 -9.46 0.71
N GLY A 54 6.26 -9.41 1.14
CA GLY A 54 5.81 -10.03 2.39
C GLY A 54 6.09 -11.54 2.45
N THR A 55 6.12 -12.19 1.28
CA THR A 55 6.32 -13.65 1.16
C THR A 55 7.80 -14.05 1.08
N TYR A 56 8.71 -13.11 0.80
CA TYR A 56 10.13 -13.40 0.70
C TYR A 56 10.79 -13.62 2.06
N PRO A 57 11.77 -14.54 2.17
CA PRO A 57 12.59 -14.68 3.37
C PRO A 57 13.31 -13.37 3.74
N PRO A 58 13.65 -13.13 5.03
CA PRO A 58 14.30 -11.90 5.49
C PRO A 58 15.56 -11.52 4.70
N ALA A 59 16.41 -12.50 4.37
CA ALA A 59 17.63 -12.27 3.61
C ALA A 59 17.38 -11.72 2.20
N VAL A 60 16.32 -12.20 1.53
CA VAL A 60 15.94 -11.75 0.19
C VAL A 60 15.39 -10.33 0.25
N ARG A 61 14.57 -10.00 1.25
CA ARG A 61 14.06 -8.63 1.44
C ARG A 61 15.19 -7.64 1.67
N GLU A 62 16.16 -7.98 2.50
CA GLU A 62 17.32 -7.12 2.77
C GLU A 62 18.21 -6.96 1.53
N ALA A 63 18.41 -8.02 0.74
CA ALA A 63 19.11 -7.92 -0.53
C ALA A 63 18.38 -6.99 -1.51
N LEU A 64 17.06 -7.17 -1.67
CA LEU A 64 16.24 -6.34 -2.56
C LEU A 64 16.26 -4.86 -2.16
N ARG A 65 16.25 -4.55 -0.85
CA ARG A 65 16.34 -3.18 -0.32
C ARG A 65 17.60 -2.45 -0.78
N ARG A 66 18.69 -3.18 -1.05
CA ARG A 66 19.98 -2.63 -1.50
C ARG A 66 20.09 -2.54 -3.03
N THR A 67 19.08 -3.00 -3.76
CA THR A 67 19.07 -2.98 -5.23
C THR A 67 18.04 -2.00 -5.77
N ARG A 68 18.19 -1.65 -7.05
CA ARG A 68 17.14 -0.96 -7.81
C ARG A 68 16.17 -1.92 -8.49
N SER A 69 16.17 -3.20 -8.12
CA SER A 69 15.34 -4.24 -8.76
C SER A 69 13.84 -3.87 -8.71
N ALA A 70 13.14 -4.14 -9.80
CA ALA A 70 11.69 -3.99 -9.89
C ALA A 70 10.94 -5.02 -9.01
N LEU A 71 11.59 -6.12 -8.63
CA LEU A 71 11.03 -7.11 -7.71
C LEU A 71 10.72 -6.52 -6.33
N ARG A 72 11.31 -5.37 -5.98
CA ARG A 72 10.96 -4.65 -4.75
C ARG A 72 9.55 -4.04 -4.80
N HIS A 73 8.98 -3.89 -5.97
CA HIS A 73 7.64 -3.31 -6.17
C HIS A 73 6.66 -4.35 -6.70
N PHE A 74 6.95 -5.63 -6.49
CA PHE A 74 6.06 -6.69 -6.91
C PHE A 74 4.74 -6.62 -6.13
N PRO A 75 3.58 -6.82 -6.77
CA PRO A 75 2.28 -6.73 -6.11
C PRO A 75 2.15 -7.67 -4.90
N ASP A 76 1.30 -7.31 -3.95
CA ASP A 76 1.09 -8.06 -2.71
C ASP A 76 0.22 -9.29 -2.92
N LEU A 77 -0.72 -9.25 -3.87
CA LEU A 77 -1.61 -10.37 -4.17
C LEU A 77 -1.72 -10.59 -5.68
N ILE A 78 -1.91 -11.86 -6.05
CA ILE A 78 -2.39 -12.27 -7.36
C ILE A 78 -3.71 -13.02 -7.15
N ALA A 79 -4.70 -12.74 -7.98
CA ALA A 79 -6.02 -13.34 -7.87
C ALA A 79 -6.57 -13.75 -9.23
N ALA A 80 -7.31 -14.85 -9.24
CA ALA A 80 -7.95 -15.38 -10.44
C ALA A 80 -9.43 -15.70 -10.20
N ARG A 81 -10.26 -15.47 -11.21
CA ARG A 81 -11.68 -15.86 -11.24
C ARG A 81 -12.10 -16.16 -12.68
N GLY A 82 -12.40 -17.42 -12.97
CA GLY A 82 -12.65 -17.85 -14.35
C GLY A 82 -11.42 -17.59 -15.23
N ALA A 83 -11.59 -16.83 -16.32
CA ALA A 83 -10.51 -16.42 -17.21
C ALA A 83 -9.78 -15.13 -16.75
N ASP A 84 -10.31 -14.44 -15.73
CA ASP A 84 -9.72 -13.19 -15.25
C ASP A 84 -8.53 -13.46 -14.34
N LEU A 85 -7.43 -12.74 -14.58
CA LEU A 85 -6.24 -12.71 -13.73
C LEU A 85 -5.92 -11.26 -13.40
N ILE A 86 -5.75 -10.94 -12.12
CA ILE A 86 -5.45 -9.59 -11.63
C ILE A 86 -4.32 -9.62 -10.60
N THR A 87 -3.61 -8.50 -10.48
CA THR A 87 -2.69 -8.26 -9.36
C THR A 87 -3.15 -7.08 -8.52
N ILE A 88 -2.87 -7.16 -7.22
CA ILE A 88 -3.27 -6.16 -6.23
C ILE A 88 -2.05 -5.73 -5.44
N ASP A 89 -1.96 -4.43 -5.20
CA ASP A 89 -1.03 -3.82 -4.27
C ASP A 89 -1.86 -3.09 -3.18
N ALA A 90 -1.77 -3.57 -1.94
CA ALA A 90 -2.63 -3.17 -0.83
C ALA A 90 -2.01 -1.97 -0.08
N LYS A 91 -2.75 -0.86 -0.01
CA LYS A 91 -2.26 0.41 0.53
C LYS A 91 -3.15 0.92 1.67
N ASP A 92 -2.92 0.45 2.90
CA ASP A 92 -3.79 0.77 4.05
C ASP A 92 -3.73 2.24 4.45
N ARG A 93 -2.51 2.75 4.68
CA ARG A 93 -2.28 4.10 5.20
C ARG A 93 -1.52 4.92 4.22
N MET A 94 -2.28 5.74 3.50
CA MET A 94 -1.71 6.95 2.96
C MET A 94 -1.91 8.06 3.99
N PRO A 95 -0.93 8.97 4.17
CA PRO A 95 -1.02 10.06 5.13
C PRO A 95 -2.06 11.09 4.67
N SER A 96 -3.34 10.80 4.94
CA SER A 96 -4.48 11.72 4.92
C SER A 96 -5.80 10.94 5.09
N THR A 97 -6.05 10.36 6.26
CA THR A 97 -7.44 10.04 6.65
C THR A 97 -8.25 11.31 6.90
N ASP A 98 -7.61 12.43 7.22
CA ASP A 98 -8.28 13.67 7.65
C ASP A 98 -8.65 14.62 6.50
N SER A 99 -8.16 14.39 5.27
CA SER A 99 -8.41 15.31 4.14
C SER A 99 -9.16 14.70 2.94
N ASP A 100 -9.83 13.55 3.13
CA ASP A 100 -10.55 12.81 2.08
C ASP A 100 -9.70 12.54 0.83
N ARG A 101 -8.42 12.26 1.05
CA ARG A 101 -7.43 12.11 -0.01
C ARG A 101 -6.50 10.94 0.22
N TYR A 102 -6.19 10.29 -0.88
CA TYR A 102 -5.15 9.29 -1.00
C TYR A 102 -3.83 9.95 -1.39
N ALA A 103 -2.78 9.70 -0.60
CA ALA A 103 -1.42 10.14 -0.86
C ALA A 103 -0.54 8.96 -1.31
N VAL A 104 -0.45 8.75 -2.63
CA VAL A 104 0.34 7.66 -3.23
C VAL A 104 1.72 8.19 -3.63
N SER A 105 2.80 7.51 -3.25
CA SER A 105 4.14 7.96 -3.61
C SER A 105 4.35 7.91 -5.14
N ARG A 106 5.11 8.87 -5.68
CA ARG A 106 5.45 8.91 -7.11
C ARG A 106 6.20 7.65 -7.57
N ASP A 107 7.07 7.13 -6.72
CA ASP A 107 7.84 5.91 -7.01
C ASP A 107 6.92 4.70 -7.12
N THR A 108 5.91 4.59 -6.25
CA THR A 108 4.88 3.55 -6.32
C THR A 108 4.11 3.63 -7.63
N VAL A 109 3.61 4.81 -8.00
CA VAL A 109 2.85 4.99 -9.25
C VAL A 109 3.71 4.65 -10.46
N THR A 110 4.96 5.12 -10.49
CA THR A 110 5.90 4.85 -11.58
C THR A 110 6.18 3.34 -11.71
N ALA A 111 6.42 2.66 -10.60
CA ALA A 111 6.62 1.21 -10.59
C ALA A 111 5.37 0.45 -11.05
N GLY A 112 4.18 0.87 -10.63
CA GLY A 112 2.93 0.26 -11.06
C GLY A 112 2.63 0.44 -12.55
N LEU A 113 2.96 1.60 -13.11
CA LEU A 113 2.86 1.85 -14.56
C LEU A 113 3.81 0.94 -15.35
N PHE A 114 5.06 0.80 -14.92
CA PHE A 114 6.01 -0.11 -15.55
C PHE A 114 5.57 -1.58 -15.44
N PHE A 115 5.08 -1.99 -14.27
CA PHE A 115 4.55 -3.34 -14.09
C PHE A 115 3.40 -3.63 -15.06
N THR A 116 2.42 -2.73 -15.13
CA THR A 116 1.26 -2.88 -16.01
C THR A 116 1.67 -2.98 -17.48
N ALA A 117 2.63 -2.15 -17.92
CA ALA A 117 3.14 -2.19 -19.29
C ALA A 117 3.91 -3.48 -19.60
N ALA A 118 4.73 -3.98 -18.65
CA ALA A 118 5.55 -5.17 -18.85
C ALA A 118 4.77 -6.49 -18.80
N HIS A 119 3.60 -6.50 -18.15
CA HIS A 119 2.83 -7.72 -17.86
C HIS A 119 1.43 -7.72 -18.48
N ALA A 120 1.19 -6.87 -19.47
CA ALA A 120 -0.05 -6.85 -20.22
C ALA A 120 -0.40 -8.27 -20.76
N PRO A 121 -1.66 -8.71 -20.65
CA PRO A 121 -2.85 -7.93 -20.29
C PRO A 121 -3.19 -7.89 -18.78
N THR A 122 -2.30 -8.36 -17.89
CA THR A 122 -2.62 -8.47 -16.45
C THR A 122 -2.68 -7.10 -15.78
N PRO A 123 -3.85 -6.64 -15.28
CA PRO A 123 -3.98 -5.35 -14.63
C PRO A 123 -3.44 -5.36 -13.20
N LEU A 124 -2.96 -4.20 -12.75
CA LEU A 124 -2.59 -3.93 -11.36
C LEU A 124 -3.57 -2.93 -10.74
N TYR A 125 -4.09 -3.26 -9.56
CA TYR A 125 -4.95 -2.38 -8.78
C TYR A 125 -4.32 -2.01 -7.43
N TYR A 126 -4.42 -0.74 -7.06
CA TYR A 126 -4.22 -0.27 -5.70
C TYR A 126 -5.54 -0.38 -4.93
N VAL A 127 -5.52 -1.11 -3.80
CA VAL A 127 -6.67 -1.20 -2.91
C VAL A 127 -6.37 -0.50 -1.59
N PHE A 128 -7.15 0.53 -1.27
CA PHE A 128 -6.91 1.39 -0.12
C PHE A 128 -7.57 0.87 1.16
N GLY A 129 -7.23 1.43 2.32
CA GLY A 129 -7.73 1.00 3.64
C GLY A 129 -9.26 1.00 3.78
N ASP A 130 -9.99 1.77 2.98
CA ASP A 130 -11.45 1.79 2.90
C ASP A 130 -12.02 0.87 1.79
N LEU A 131 -11.17 0.02 1.21
CA LEU A 131 -11.43 -0.88 0.09
C LEU A 131 -11.78 -0.18 -1.23
N LYS A 132 -11.57 1.14 -1.36
CA LYS A 132 -11.67 1.73 -2.69
C LYS A 132 -10.48 1.38 -3.55
N VAL A 133 -10.69 1.47 -4.86
CA VAL A 133 -9.79 0.93 -5.86
C VAL A 133 -9.40 1.99 -6.88
N LEU A 134 -8.11 2.04 -7.21
CA LEU A 134 -7.57 2.79 -8.34
C LEU A 134 -6.50 1.98 -9.05
N THR A 135 -6.33 2.19 -10.35
CA THR A 135 -5.17 1.72 -11.11
C THR A 135 -4.02 2.75 -11.03
N PRO A 136 -2.77 2.34 -11.31
CA PRO A 136 -1.65 3.28 -11.42
C PRO A 136 -1.90 4.41 -12.44
N ALA A 137 -2.56 4.09 -13.56
CA ALA A 137 -2.91 5.06 -14.60
C ALA A 137 -3.92 6.09 -14.11
N GLU A 138 -4.95 5.67 -13.36
CA GLU A 138 -5.93 6.58 -12.78
C GLU A 138 -5.30 7.49 -11.72
N VAL A 139 -4.41 6.98 -10.87
CA VAL A 139 -3.68 7.81 -9.91
C VAL A 139 -2.86 8.88 -10.65
N ALA A 140 -2.14 8.50 -11.71
CA ALA A 140 -1.38 9.44 -12.53
C ALA A 140 -2.30 10.47 -13.21
N HIS A 141 -3.43 10.03 -13.76
CA HIS A 141 -4.38 10.89 -14.47
C HIS A 141 -5.09 11.88 -13.55
N TYR A 142 -5.67 11.41 -12.44
CA TYR A 142 -6.42 12.26 -11.50
C TYR A 142 -5.54 13.27 -10.77
N SER A 143 -4.25 12.97 -10.63
CA SER A 143 -3.27 13.89 -10.03
C SER A 143 -2.58 14.81 -11.05
N ALA A 144 -2.63 14.51 -12.35
CA ALA A 144 -2.00 15.33 -13.39
C ALA A 144 -2.59 16.75 -13.45
N HIS A 145 -3.89 16.87 -13.15
CA HIS A 145 -4.64 18.13 -13.15
C HIS A 145 -5.00 18.63 -11.73
N ALA A 146 -4.49 17.98 -10.68
CA ALA A 146 -4.82 18.28 -9.29
C ALA A 146 -3.61 18.73 -8.46
N LEU A 147 -3.91 19.16 -7.23
CA LEU A 147 -2.96 19.64 -6.23
C LEU A 147 -1.83 18.62 -6.00
N ARG A 148 -0.61 18.99 -6.37
CA ARG A 148 0.59 18.23 -6.02
C ARG A 148 0.92 18.47 -4.55
N HIS A 149 1.39 17.44 -3.85
CA HIS A 149 2.02 17.67 -2.54
C HIS A 149 3.19 18.66 -2.73
N ARG A 150 3.44 19.55 -1.77
CA ARG A 150 4.45 20.63 -1.91
C ARG A 150 5.85 20.11 -2.27
N SER A 151 6.19 18.89 -1.85
CA SER A 151 7.47 18.24 -2.18
C SER A 151 7.51 17.53 -3.55
N GLY A 152 6.36 17.33 -4.21
CA GLY A 152 6.26 16.54 -5.44
C GLY A 152 6.49 15.02 -5.27
N ALA A 153 6.72 14.55 -4.05
CA ALA A 153 6.98 13.14 -3.76
C ALA A 153 5.73 12.25 -3.77
N PHE A 154 4.54 12.86 -3.68
CA PHE A 154 3.26 12.18 -3.59
C PHE A 154 2.24 12.75 -4.57
N HIS A 155 1.45 11.85 -5.16
CA HIS A 155 0.21 12.14 -5.84
C HIS A 155 -0.91 12.19 -4.81
N LEU A 156 -1.69 13.27 -4.82
CA LEU A 156 -2.89 13.40 -4.00
C LEU A 156 -4.12 13.19 -4.89
N VAL A 157 -4.91 12.17 -4.59
CA VAL A 157 -6.15 11.84 -5.31
C VAL A 157 -7.31 11.95 -4.33
N ARG A 158 -8.43 12.57 -4.73
CA ARG A 158 -9.59 12.64 -3.85
C ARG A 158 -10.25 11.27 -3.74
N ALA A 159 -10.68 10.90 -2.54
CA ALA A 159 -11.29 9.60 -2.29
C ALA A 159 -12.60 9.38 -3.07
N GLU A 160 -13.28 10.45 -3.49
CA GLU A 160 -14.48 10.41 -4.34
C GLU A 160 -14.21 9.90 -5.76
N GLN A 161 -12.96 9.99 -6.24
CA GLN A 161 -12.57 9.54 -7.59
C GLN A 161 -12.26 8.04 -7.66
N ALA A 162 -12.17 7.36 -6.51
CA ALA A 162 -11.86 5.95 -6.46
C ALA A 162 -13.11 5.08 -6.52
N HIS A 163 -12.97 3.94 -7.20
CA HIS A 163 -14.06 3.00 -7.43
C HIS A 163 -14.39 2.25 -6.15
N ARG A 164 -15.65 1.85 -6.01
CA ARG A 164 -16.01 0.91 -4.94
C ARG A 164 -15.45 -0.47 -5.28
N PHE A 165 -15.10 -1.22 -4.25
CA PHE A 165 -14.55 -2.56 -4.39
C PHE A 165 -15.45 -3.49 -5.23
N ASP A 166 -16.76 -3.43 -5.00
CA ASP A 166 -17.75 -4.27 -5.69
C ASP A 166 -17.88 -3.91 -7.18
N ASP A 167 -17.71 -2.65 -7.54
CA ASP A 167 -17.81 -2.19 -8.93
C ASP A 167 -16.67 -2.75 -9.78
N VAL A 168 -15.50 -3.01 -9.17
CA VAL A 168 -14.31 -3.54 -9.86
C VAL A 168 -14.24 -5.06 -9.77
N PHE A 169 -14.49 -5.63 -8.59
CA PHE A 169 -14.25 -7.06 -8.33
C PHE A 169 -15.52 -7.90 -8.27
N GLY A 170 -16.69 -7.31 -8.51
CA GLY A 170 -18.01 -7.93 -8.41
C GLY A 170 -18.56 -7.96 -6.98
N SER A 171 -19.85 -8.26 -6.85
CA SER A 171 -20.54 -8.28 -5.55
C SER A 171 -20.29 -9.56 -4.76
N ALA A 172 -20.30 -9.45 -3.43
CA ALA A 172 -20.29 -10.62 -2.55
C ALA A 172 -21.51 -11.52 -2.83
N GLY A 173 -21.30 -12.84 -2.89
CA GLY A 173 -22.37 -13.82 -3.16
C GLY A 173 -22.50 -14.29 -4.61
N ALA A 174 -21.75 -13.72 -5.56
CA ALA A 174 -21.72 -14.21 -6.94
C ALA A 174 -21.19 -15.67 -7.07
N ALA A 175 -20.45 -16.15 -6.06
CA ALA A 175 -19.92 -17.51 -6.01
C ALA A 175 -20.98 -18.60 -5.72
N ALA A 176 -22.20 -18.24 -5.30
CA ALA A 176 -23.25 -19.21 -4.98
C ALA A 176 -24.14 -19.58 -6.19
N ALA A 177 -23.92 -18.98 -7.36
CA ALA A 177 -24.79 -19.11 -8.53
C ALA A 177 -24.09 -19.66 -9.79
N ALA A 178 -22.83 -20.08 -9.69
CA ALA A 178 -22.03 -20.68 -10.76
C ALA A 178 -21.61 -22.11 -10.39
#